data_AF-A0A7J4END0-F1
#
_entry.id   AF-A0A7J4END0-F1
#
_cell.length_a   1.000
_cell.length_b   1.000
_cell.length_c   1.000
_cell.angle_alpha   90.00
_cell.angle_beta   90.00
_cell.angle_gamma   90.00
#
_symmetry.space_group_name_H-M   'P 1'
#
loop_
_entity.id
_entity.type
_entity.pdbx_description
1 polymer ?
#
loop_
_entity_poly.entity_id
_entity_poly.type
_entity_poly.pdbx_seq_one_letter_code
_entity_poly.pdbx_strand_id
1 'polypeptide(L)'
;MCDCIIFVRNNRIIGIVELKSRTAHPSEIKEKLINGSIIALDILEKCRDKQNYEFYHLVLSKSWRPPEYRVIISRRIIVRGKRYDIIPKRCGVSFSAVISDLK
;
A
#
# COMPACT_ATOMS: atom_id res chain seq x y z
N MET A 1 6.41 10.95 -0.62
CA MET A 1 5.14 10.64 0.09
C MET A 1 4.25 9.84 -0.86
N CYS A 2 3.41 8.93 -0.38
CA CYS A 2 2.42 8.24 -1.21
C CYS A 2 1.23 9.14 -1.53
N ASP A 3 0.43 8.78 -2.53
CA ASP A 3 -0.70 9.62 -2.97
C ASP A 3 -1.91 9.58 -2.01
N CYS A 4 -2.16 8.48 -1.31
CA CYS A 4 -3.29 8.37 -0.40
C CYS A 4 -3.03 7.39 0.77
N ILE A 5 -3.57 7.72 1.95
CA ILE A 5 -3.62 6.86 3.13
C ILE A 5 -5.07 6.74 3.57
N ILE A 6 -5.57 5.51 3.69
CA ILE A 6 -6.95 5.19 4.03
C ILE A 6 -6.98 4.50 5.39
N PHE A 7 -7.75 5.04 6.34
CA PHE A 7 -7.98 4.42 7.65
C PHE A 7 -9.40 3.86 7.74
N VAL A 8 -9.54 2.55 7.92
CA VAL A 8 -10.84 1.88 8.13
C VAL A 8 -10.90 1.35 9.55
N ARG A 9 -11.50 2.13 10.45
CA ARG A 9 -11.47 1.89 11.90
C ARG A 9 -12.14 0.59 12.33
N ASN A 10 -13.35 0.31 11.82
CA ASN A 10 -14.14 -0.84 12.24
C ASN A 10 -13.46 -2.18 11.93
N ASN A 11 -12.74 -2.23 10.81
CA ASN A 11 -12.03 -3.43 10.36
C ASN A 11 -10.53 -3.40 10.71
N ARG A 12 -10.05 -2.32 11.35
CA ARG A 12 -8.63 -2.08 11.65
C ARG A 12 -7.74 -2.25 10.42
N ILE A 13 -8.15 -1.67 9.30
CA ILE A 13 -7.41 -1.75 8.02
C ILE A 13 -6.80 -0.39 7.71
N ILE A 14 -5.56 -0.40 7.21
CA ILE A 14 -4.87 0.75 6.64
C ILE A 14 -4.50 0.46 5.19
N GLY A 15 -5.01 1.27 4.28
CA GLY A 15 -4.59 1.26 2.88
C GLY A 15 -3.52 2.32 2.65
N ILE A 16 -2.34 1.93 2.16
CA ILE A 16 -1.31 2.86 1.68
C ILE A 16 -1.30 2.77 0.16
N VAL A 17 -1.69 3.84 -0.52
CA VAL A 17 -1.97 3.82 -1.96
C VAL A 17 -1.04 4.77 -2.71
N GLU A 18 -0.38 4.23 -3.73
CA GLU A 18 0.40 4.99 -4.73
C GLU A 18 -0.28 4.87 -6.10
N LEU A 19 -0.52 6.02 -6.74
CA LEU A 19 -1.06 6.15 -8.09
C LEU A 19 0.08 6.31 -9.09
N LYS A 20 0.12 5.46 -10.11
CA LYS A 20 1.07 5.55 -11.22
C LYS A 20 0.35 5.81 -12.53
N SER A 21 0.70 6.93 -13.16
CA SER A 21 0.20 7.33 -14.47
C SER A 21 1.13 6.93 -15.63
N ARG A 22 2.40 6.60 -15.33
CA ARG A 22 3.47 6.24 -16.28
C ARG A 22 4.41 5.19 -15.67
N THR A 23 5.43 4.79 -16.43
CA THR A 23 6.56 3.97 -15.97
C THR A 23 7.15 4.56 -14.69
N ALA A 24 7.03 3.85 -13.58
CA ALA A 24 7.63 4.25 -12.32
C ALA A 24 8.62 3.19 -11.86
N HIS A 25 9.77 3.64 -11.37
CA HIS A 25 10.80 2.73 -10.94
C HIS A 25 10.36 1.97 -9.69
N PRO A 26 10.56 0.64 -9.63
CA PRO A 26 10.17 -0.17 -8.48
C PRO A 26 10.81 0.26 -7.15
N SER A 27 11.95 0.94 -7.16
CA SER A 27 12.56 1.53 -5.97
C SER A 27 11.74 2.71 -5.43
N GLU A 28 11.29 3.61 -6.30
CA GLU A 28 10.47 4.76 -5.95
C GLU A 28 9.13 4.33 -5.32
N ILE A 29 8.49 3.31 -5.91
CA ILE A 29 7.25 2.72 -5.36
C ILE A 29 7.49 2.21 -3.93
N LYS A 30 8.56 1.45 -3.72
CA LYS A 30 8.90 0.94 -2.38
C LYS A 30 9.09 2.08 -1.38
N GLU A 31 9.88 3.08 -1.74
CA GLU A 31 10.18 4.22 -0.88
C GLU A 31 8.90 4.95 -0.48
N LYS A 32 8.02 5.25 -1.44
CA LYS A 32 6.76 5.96 -1.17
C LYS A 32 5.81 5.16 -0.28
N LEU A 33 5.70 3.84 -0.49
CA LEU A 33 4.87 2.97 0.35
C LEU A 33 5.44 2.86 1.78
N ILE A 34 6.76 2.78 1.93
CA ILE A 34 7.42 2.78 3.24
C ILE A 34 7.13 4.10 3.96
N ASN A 35 7.37 5.23 3.28
CA ASN A 35 7.14 6.56 3.85
C ASN A 35 5.68 6.76 4.25
N GLY A 36 4.72 6.35 3.42
CA GLY A 36 3.29 6.38 3.74
C GLY A 36 2.95 5.54 4.97
N SER A 37 3.58 4.38 5.12
CA SER A 37 3.39 3.50 6.27
C SER A 37 3.93 4.10 7.57
N ILE A 38 5.11 4.73 7.51
CA ILE A 38 5.70 5.43 8.66
C ILE A 38 4.77 6.55 9.12
N ILE A 39 4.28 7.38 8.18
CA ILE A 39 3.32 8.46 8.47
C ILE A 39 2.05 7.90 9.12
N ALA A 40 1.50 6.81 8.58
CA ALA A 40 0.30 6.21 9.14
C ALA A 40 0.51 5.71 10.58
N LEU A 41 1.66 5.10 10.86
CA LEU A 41 2.03 4.64 12.19
C LEU A 41 2.23 5.82 13.17
N ASP A 42 2.89 6.88 12.73
CA ASP A 42 3.09 8.08 13.54
C ASP A 42 1.76 8.77 13.89
N ILE A 43 0.77 8.73 12.98
CA ILE A 43 -0.59 9.20 13.25
C ILE A 43 -1.25 8.34 14.34
N LEU A 44 -1.19 7.01 14.22
CA LEU A 44 -1.77 6.10 15.22
C LEU A 44 -1.14 6.29 16.61
N GLU A 45 0.18 6.46 16.65
CA GLU A 45 0.91 6.72 17.90
C GLU A 45 0.45 8.02 18.58
N LYS A 46 0.29 9.10 17.80
CA LYS A 46 -0.25 10.37 18.30
C LYS A 46 -1.68 10.24 18.82
N CYS A 47 -2.49 9.40 18.19
CA CYS A 47 -3.83 9.07 18.65
C CYS A 47 -3.85 8.13 19.88
N ARG A 48 -2.69 7.66 20.34
CA ARG A 48 -2.54 6.63 21.39
C ARG A 48 -3.32 5.36 21.07
N ASP A 49 -3.56 5.09 19.78
CA ASP A 49 -4.26 3.89 19.34
C ASP A 49 -3.26 2.74 19.20
N LYS A 50 -3.34 1.80 20.14
CA LYS A 50 -2.46 0.62 20.21
C LYS A 50 -3.06 -0.61 19.54
N GLN A 51 -4.15 -0.45 18.79
CA GLN A 51 -4.76 -1.57 18.08
C GLN A 51 -3.82 -2.09 16.97
N ASN A 52 -3.91 -3.39 16.71
CA ASN A 52 -3.23 -3.98 15.57
C ASN A 52 -4.00 -3.68 14.30
N TYR A 53 -3.40 -2.89 13.41
CA TYR A 53 -3.93 -2.62 12.08
C TYR A 53 -3.30 -3.50 11.03
N GLU A 54 -4.11 -3.96 10.08
CA GLU A 54 -3.68 -4.68 8.89
C GLU A 54 -3.37 -3.69 7.77
N PHE A 55 -2.18 -3.78 7.18
CA PHE A 55 -1.72 -2.86 6.15
C PHE A 55 -1.85 -3.47 4.76
N TYR A 56 -2.41 -2.71 3.83
CA TYR A 56 -2.54 -3.03 2.41
C TYR A 56 -1.77 -2.00 1.59
N HIS A 57 -0.65 -2.40 1.01
CA HIS A 57 0.20 -1.51 0.20
C HIS A 57 -0.15 -1.64 -1.28
N LEU A 58 -0.95 -0.70 -1.75
CA LEU A 58 -1.52 -0.72 -3.09
C LEU A 58 -0.73 0.16 -4.05
N VAL A 59 -0.53 -0.37 -5.25
CA VAL A 59 -0.06 0.42 -6.39
C VAL A 59 -1.12 0.34 -7.47
N LEU A 60 -1.64 1.49 -7.87
CA LEU A 60 -2.70 1.59 -8.86
C LEU A 60 -2.15 2.20 -10.13
N SER A 61 -2.39 1.53 -11.27
CA SER A 61 -2.06 2.05 -12.58
C SER A 61 -3.24 1.89 -13.55
N LYS A 62 -3.34 2.76 -14.55
CA LYS A 62 -4.32 2.61 -15.64
C LYS A 62 -4.11 1.29 -16.40
N SER A 63 -2.85 0.90 -16.58
CA SER A 63 -2.45 -0.36 -17.21
C SER A 63 -1.12 -0.87 -16.65
N TRP A 64 -0.92 -2.18 -16.70
CA TRP A 64 0.31 -2.82 -16.24
C TRP A 64 1.01 -3.48 -17.43
N ARG A 65 2.26 -3.13 -17.68
CA ARG A 65 3.09 -3.90 -18.59
C ARG A 65 3.54 -5.19 -17.87
N PRO A 66 3.51 -6.37 -18.52
CA PRO A 66 3.87 -7.62 -17.85
C PRO A 66 5.24 -7.62 -17.15
N PRO A 67 6.32 -7.01 -17.70
CA PRO A 67 7.59 -6.92 -16.99
C PRO A 67 7.51 -6.10 -15.70
N GLU A 68 6.84 -4.94 -15.74
CA GLU A 68 6.68 -4.07 -14.57
C GLU A 68 5.88 -4.76 -13.48
N TYR A 69 4.76 -5.38 -13.85
CA TYR A 69 3.92 -6.15 -12.93
C TYR A 69 4.73 -7.22 -12.20
N ARG A 70 5.52 -8.02 -12.93
CA ARG A 70 6.39 -9.07 -12.37
C ARG A 70 7.44 -8.52 -11.39
N VAL A 71 8.02 -7.36 -11.69
CA VAL A 71 9.00 -6.74 -10.81
C VAL A 71 8.34 -6.18 -9.54
N ILE A 72 7.11 -5.67 -9.62
CA ILE A 72 6.39 -5.18 -8.46
C ILE A 72 5.95 -6.32 -7.53
N ILE A 73 5.32 -7.37 -8.06
CA ILE A 73 4.83 -8.48 -7.23
C ILE A 73 5.96 -9.28 -6.56
N SER A 74 7.15 -9.31 -7.17
CA SER A 74 8.32 -10.00 -6.60
C SER A 74 8.99 -9.20 -5.48
N ARG A 75 8.59 -7.94 -5.28
CA ARG A 75 9.15 -7.07 -4.24
C ARG A 75 8.28 -7.09 -2.99
N ARG A 76 8.97 -6.98 -1.86
CA ARG A 76 8.41 -6.72 -0.54
C ARG A 76 8.93 -5.40 -0.01
N ILE A 77 8.16 -4.77 0.86
CA ILE A 77 8.61 -3.66 1.70
C ILE A 77 8.80 -4.12 3.14
N ILE A 78 9.64 -3.41 3.88
CA ILE A 78 9.88 -3.65 5.30
C ILE A 78 9.54 -2.37 6.04
N VAL A 79 8.63 -2.44 7.00
CA VAL A 79 8.23 -1.32 7.85
C VAL A 79 8.29 -1.78 9.29
N ARG A 80 9.14 -1.12 10.09
CA ARG A 80 9.39 -1.46 11.50
C ARG A 80 9.64 -2.97 11.73
N GLY A 81 10.49 -3.56 10.88
CA GLY A 81 10.85 -4.98 10.94
C GLY A 81 9.82 -5.96 10.36
N LYS A 82 8.59 -5.51 10.05
CA LYS A 82 7.55 -6.35 9.42
C LYS A 82 7.63 -6.29 7.90
N ARG A 83 7.49 -7.44 7.24
CA ARG A 83 7.46 -7.56 5.78
C ARG A 83 6.03 -7.44 5.27
N TYR A 84 5.85 -6.68 4.19
CA TYR A 84 4.56 -6.52 3.52
C TYR A 84 4.68 -6.70 2.01
N ASP A 85 3.59 -7.20 1.44
CA ASP A 85 3.41 -7.40 0.02
C ASP A 85 3.03 -6.09 -0.66
N ILE A 86 3.48 -5.90 -1.90
CA ILE A 86 2.99 -4.83 -2.75
C ILE A 86 1.90 -5.41 -3.64
N ILE A 87 0.72 -4.79 -3.61
CA ILE A 87 -0.49 -5.25 -4.28
C ILE A 87 -0.75 -4.34 -5.51
N PRO A 88 -0.31 -4.75 -6.72
CA PRO A 88 -0.62 -4.02 -7.94
C PRO A 88 -2.07 -4.29 -8.37
N LYS A 89 -2.84 -3.23 -8.60
CA LYS A 89 -4.20 -3.32 -9.17
C LYS A 89 -4.39 -2.26 -10.26
N ARG A 90 -5.47 -2.38 -11.05
CA ARG A 90 -5.85 -1.35 -12.00
C ARG A 90 -6.65 -0.24 -11.31
N CYS A 91 -6.55 0.98 -11.80
CA CYS A 91 -7.43 2.07 -11.37
C CYS A 91 -8.91 1.68 -11.59
N GLY A 92 -9.79 2.14 -10.69
CA GLY A 92 -11.23 1.84 -10.74
C GLY A 92 -11.66 0.59 -9.96
N VAL A 93 -10.72 -0.20 -9.42
CA VAL A 93 -11.07 -1.28 -8.48
C VAL A 93 -11.57 -0.69 -7.16
N SER A 94 -12.61 -1.29 -6.57
CA SER A 94 -13.05 -0.89 -5.24
C SER A 94 -12.09 -1.42 -4.17
N PHE A 95 -11.85 -0.62 -3.13
CA PHE A 95 -10.98 -1.03 -2.03
C PHE A 95 -11.54 -2.24 -1.26
N SER A 96 -12.88 -2.36 -1.16
CA SER A 96 -13.53 -3.53 -0.57
C SER A 96 -13.24 -4.81 -1.33
N ALA A 97 -13.30 -4.79 -2.68
CA ALA A 97 -12.96 -5.95 -3.49
C ALA A 97 -11.49 -6.38 -3.31
N VAL A 98 -10.58 -5.40 -3.23
CA VAL A 98 -9.16 -5.67 -2.94
C VAL A 98 -8.98 -6.39 -1.60
N ILE A 99 -9.67 -5.95 -0.55
CA ILE A 99 -9.59 -6.58 0.77
C ILE A 99 -10.18 -7.99 0.74
N SER A 100 -11.33 -8.18 0.08
CA SER A 100 -11.98 -9.49 -0.03
C SER A 100 -11.14 -10.52 -0.77
N ASP A 101 -10.39 -10.12 -1.80
CA ASP A 101 -9.50 -11.02 -2.56
C ASP A 101 -8.31 -11.57 -1.75
N LEU A 102 -7.96 -10.91 -0.64
CA LEU A 102 -6.72 -11.14 0.11
C LEU A 102 -6.96 -11.78 1.49
N LYS A 103 -8.22 -11.97 1.89
CA LYS A 103 -8.62 -12.71 3.09
C LYS A 103 -8.93 -14.16 2.75
#